data_AF-A0A327Z8L6-F1
#
_entry.id   AF-A0A327Z8L6-F1
#
_cell.length_a   1.000
_cell.length_b   1.000
_cell.length_c   1.000
_cell.angle_alpha   90.00
_cell.angle_beta   90.00
_cell.angle_gamma   90.00
#
_symmetry.space_group_name_H-M   'P 1'
#
loop_
_entity.id
_entity.type
_entity.pdbx_description
1 polymer ?
#
loop_
_entity_poly.entity_id
_entity_poly.type
_entity_poly.pdbx_seq_one_letter_code
_entity_poly.pdbx_strand_id
1 'polypeptide(L)'
;MVVDCADLNRSAAFWSGVLGYVAQPGGGDRYRSLKPAAGSGVEVLLQRVPEAKSGKNRLHLDLRVTDLHAEVARVEGFGAGRLTATPLSEDGWSWHVLTDPDGNEFCVITGP
;
A
#
# COMPACT_ATOMS: atom_id res chain seq x y z
N MET A 1 -10.99 -0.39 3.33
CA MET A 1 -10.43 0.78 2.63
C MET A 1 -10.52 0.53 1.13
N VAL A 2 -10.71 1.56 0.30
CA VAL A 2 -10.68 1.43 -1.17
C VAL A 2 -9.47 2.19 -1.73
N VAL A 3 -8.72 1.57 -2.64
CA VAL A 3 -7.57 2.16 -3.33
C VAL A 3 -7.84 2.18 -4.83
N ASP A 4 -7.75 3.35 -5.42
CA ASP A 4 -7.92 3.53 -6.86
C ASP A 4 -6.65 3.08 -7.61
N CYS A 5 -6.84 2.42 -8.75
CA CYS A 5 -5.76 1.92 -9.60
C CYS A 5 -6.15 1.92 -11.08
N ALA A 6 -5.16 1.94 -11.97
CA ALA A 6 -5.40 1.78 -13.40
C ALA A 6 -5.46 0.30 -13.84
N ASP A 7 -4.81 -0.60 -13.09
CA ASP A 7 -4.69 -2.02 -13.42
C ASP A 7 -4.88 -2.91 -12.19
N LEU A 8 -5.99 -3.65 -12.14
CA LEU A 8 -6.32 -4.52 -11.00
C LEU A 8 -5.29 -5.61 -10.76
N ASN A 9 -4.65 -6.17 -11.80
CA ASN A 9 -3.72 -7.27 -11.64
C ASN A 9 -2.40 -6.78 -11.07
N ARG A 10 -1.87 -5.67 -11.59
CA ARG A 10 -0.66 -5.02 -11.08
C ARG A 10 -0.84 -4.62 -9.62
N SER A 11 -1.94 -3.93 -9.31
CA SER A 11 -2.17 -3.42 -7.95
C SER A 11 -2.51 -4.55 -6.99
N ALA A 12 -3.19 -5.62 -7.45
CA ALA A 12 -3.40 -6.81 -6.62
C ALA A 12 -2.07 -7.51 -6.29
N ALA A 13 -1.18 -7.69 -7.26
CA ALA A 13 0.14 -8.29 -7.03
C ALA A 13 0.96 -7.47 -6.02
N PHE A 14 0.97 -6.14 -6.19
CA PHE A 14 1.64 -5.23 -5.26
C PHE A 14 1.07 -5.31 -3.85
N TRP A 15 -0.22 -5.00 -3.68
CA TRP A 15 -0.83 -4.87 -2.35
C TRP A 15 -0.95 -6.21 -1.62
N SER A 16 -1.13 -7.33 -2.33
CA SER A 16 -1.07 -8.66 -1.71
C SER A 16 0.33 -8.99 -1.18
N GLY A 17 1.38 -8.68 -1.94
CA GLY A 17 2.77 -8.90 -1.51
C GLY A 17 3.19 -8.00 -0.34
N VAL A 18 2.78 -6.73 -0.37
CA VAL A 18 3.05 -5.78 0.72
C VAL A 18 2.32 -6.19 2.00
N LEU A 19 1.03 -6.48 1.94
CA LEU A 19 0.21 -6.73 3.14
C LEU A 19 0.20 -8.19 3.60
N GLY A 20 0.73 -9.12 2.80
CA GLY A 20 0.54 -10.56 3.02
C GLY A 20 -0.93 -10.99 2.86
N TYR A 21 -1.67 -10.29 1.99
CA TYR A 21 -3.10 -10.52 1.76
C TYR A 21 -3.31 -11.47 0.59
N VAL A 22 -4.52 -12.03 0.49
CA VAL A 22 -4.93 -12.91 -0.61
C VAL A 22 -6.04 -12.23 -1.41
N ALA A 23 -5.83 -12.17 -2.73
CA ALA A 23 -6.86 -11.72 -3.66
C ALA A 23 -8.02 -12.71 -3.69
N GLN A 24 -9.23 -12.20 -3.48
CA GLN A 24 -10.41 -13.05 -3.43
C GLN A 24 -10.84 -13.47 -4.84
N PRO A 25 -11.29 -14.74 -5.00
CA PRO A 25 -11.91 -15.18 -6.24
C PRO A 25 -13.27 -14.48 -6.41
N GLY A 26 -13.66 -14.24 -7.66
CA GLY A 26 -14.84 -13.44 -7.96
C GLY A 26 -14.55 -11.94 -7.87
N GLY A 27 -15.09 -11.21 -8.84
CA GLY A 27 -14.79 -9.79 -9.06
C GLY A 27 -14.87 -9.52 -10.54
N GLY A 28 -15.62 -8.50 -10.93
CA GLY A 28 -15.66 -8.03 -12.31
C GLY A 28 -14.44 -7.16 -12.63
N ASP A 29 -14.46 -6.54 -13.80
CA ASP A 29 -13.33 -5.75 -14.32
C ASP A 29 -13.11 -4.41 -13.59
N ARG A 30 -13.95 -4.09 -12.59
CA ARG A 30 -13.90 -2.84 -11.84
C ARG A 30 -13.33 -2.99 -10.44
N TYR A 31 -13.50 -4.14 -9.78
CA TYR A 31 -13.15 -4.28 -8.36
C TYR A 31 -12.41 -5.57 -8.08
N ARG A 32 -11.42 -5.50 -7.18
CA ARG A 32 -10.72 -6.67 -6.63
C ARG A 32 -10.60 -6.56 -5.12
N SER A 33 -11.15 -7.53 -4.40
CA SER A 33 -11.02 -7.62 -2.94
C SER A 33 -9.73 -8.33 -2.54
N LEU A 34 -9.00 -7.77 -1.57
CA LEU A 34 -7.85 -8.36 -0.90
C LEU A 34 -8.18 -8.52 0.59
N LYS A 35 -7.99 -9.74 1.12
CA LYS A 35 -8.24 -10.05 2.54
C LYS A 35 -7.00 -10.62 3.21
N PRO A 36 -6.83 -10.42 4.54
CA PRO A 36 -5.76 -11.05 5.30
C PRO A 36 -5.74 -12.56 5.09
N ALA A 37 -4.55 -13.15 4.86
CA ALA A 37 -4.41 -14.59 4.67
C ALA A 37 -4.89 -15.39 5.90
N ALA A 38 -4.72 -14.83 7.11
CA ALA A 38 -5.18 -15.42 8.36
C ALA A 38 -6.71 -15.29 8.58
N GLY A 39 -7.44 -14.62 7.69
CA GLY A 39 -8.90 -14.48 7.75
C GLY A 39 -9.43 -13.38 8.68
N SER A 40 -8.61 -12.87 9.61
CA SER A 40 -8.96 -11.75 10.51
C SER A 40 -8.25 -10.45 10.11
N GLY A 41 -8.99 -9.35 9.97
CA GLY A 41 -8.46 -8.02 9.71
C GLY A 41 -9.32 -7.22 8.73
N VAL A 42 -8.80 -6.07 8.29
CA VAL A 42 -9.52 -5.13 7.41
C VAL A 42 -9.33 -5.51 5.96
N GLU A 43 -10.42 -5.50 5.18
CA GLU A 43 -10.36 -5.67 3.73
C GLU A 43 -9.81 -4.41 3.03
N VAL A 44 -8.96 -4.65 2.02
CA VAL A 44 -8.55 -3.64 1.05
C VAL A 44 -9.21 -3.95 -0.28
N LEU A 45 -10.01 -3.02 -0.78
CA LEU A 45 -10.66 -3.12 -2.08
C LEU A 45 -9.87 -2.28 -3.08
N LEU A 46 -9.49 -2.88 -4.21
CA LEU A 46 -8.93 -2.17 -5.35
C LEU A 46 -10.05 -1.80 -6.30
N GLN A 47 -10.09 -0.55 -6.73
CA GLN A 47 -11.03 -0.04 -7.71
C GLN A 47 -10.30 0.38 -8.98
N ARG A 48 -10.69 -0.18 -10.13
CA ARG A 48 -10.20 0.28 -11.43
C ARG A 48 -10.89 1.58 -11.80
N VAL A 49 -10.10 2.63 -11.99
CA VAL A 49 -10.55 3.93 -12.49
C VAL A 49 -9.78 4.30 -13.77
N PRO A 50 -10.41 5.00 -14.73
CA PRO A 50 -9.71 5.44 -15.94
C PRO A 50 -8.80 6.65 -15.71
N GLU A 51 -9.04 7.44 -14.67
CA GLU A 51 -8.26 8.63 -14.36
C GLU A 51 -6.95 8.29 -13.63
N ALA A 52 -5.87 8.96 -14.00
CA ALA A 52 -4.66 8.95 -13.20
C ALA A 52 -4.87 9.73 -11.89
N LYS A 53 -4.09 9.39 -10.85
CA LYS A 53 -4.10 10.10 -9.58
C LYS A 53 -3.88 11.61 -9.77
N SER A 54 -4.71 12.40 -9.09
CA SER A 54 -4.62 13.87 -9.11
C SER A 54 -4.41 14.42 -7.70
N GLY A 55 -3.34 15.18 -7.50
CA GLY A 55 -2.99 15.74 -6.20
C GLY A 55 -2.59 14.68 -5.16
N LYS A 56 -2.52 15.09 -3.90
CA LYS A 56 -2.17 14.23 -2.76
C LYS A 56 -3.40 13.44 -2.28
N ASN A 57 -3.22 12.18 -1.92
CA ASN A 57 -4.25 11.42 -1.25
C ASN A 57 -4.69 12.12 0.06
N ARG A 58 -6.01 12.19 0.28
CA ARG A 58 -6.61 12.79 1.49
C ARG A 58 -6.67 11.82 2.67
N LEU A 59 -6.47 10.54 2.39
CA LEU A 59 -6.32 9.47 3.37
C LEU A 59 -4.88 8.97 3.30
N HIS A 60 -4.34 8.57 4.44
CA HIS A 60 -3.02 7.98 4.54
C HIS A 60 -3.13 6.57 5.10
N LEU A 61 -2.47 5.62 4.45
CA LEU A 61 -2.30 4.27 4.96
C LEU A 61 -0.91 4.18 5.59
N ASP A 62 -0.86 3.85 6.87
CA ASP A 62 0.40 3.65 7.58
C ASP A 62 0.58 2.16 7.92
N LEU A 63 1.71 1.60 7.50
CA LEU A 63 2.12 0.23 7.77
C LEU A 63 3.14 0.25 8.90
N ARG A 64 2.71 -0.17 10.08
CA ARG A 64 3.57 -0.20 11.27
C ARG A 64 4.43 -1.45 11.29
N VAL A 65 5.73 -1.26 11.47
CA VAL A 65 6.73 -2.33 11.51
C VAL A 65 7.75 -2.13 12.63
N THR A 66 8.46 -3.20 12.95
CA THR A 66 9.56 -3.15 13.93
C THR A 66 10.87 -2.69 13.31
N ASP A 67 11.15 -3.07 12.05
CA ASP A 67 12.35 -2.68 11.31
C ASP A 67 11.96 -1.86 10.07
N LEU A 68 12.13 -0.54 10.17
CA LEU A 68 11.79 0.39 9.10
C LEU A 68 12.63 0.15 7.84
N HIS A 69 13.94 -0.06 7.98
CA HIS A 69 14.83 -0.17 6.82
C HIS A 69 14.57 -1.47 6.05
N ALA A 70 14.45 -2.58 6.77
CA ALA A 70 14.18 -3.87 6.16
C ALA A 70 12.82 -3.89 5.45
N GLU A 71 11.78 -3.33 6.07
CA GLU A 71 10.46 -3.31 5.46
C GLU A 71 10.41 -2.42 4.21
N VAL A 72 11.00 -1.23 4.26
CA VAL A 72 11.03 -0.35 3.10
C VAL A 72 11.76 -1.03 1.93
N ALA A 73 12.90 -1.68 2.17
CA ALA A 73 13.60 -2.43 1.14
C ALA A 73 12.76 -3.60 0.58
N ARG A 74 12.02 -4.31 1.44
CA ARG A 74 11.10 -5.39 1.03
C ARG A 74 9.99 -4.87 0.13
N VAL A 75 9.37 -3.76 0.51
CA VAL A 75 8.24 -3.14 -0.20
C VAL A 75 8.67 -2.50 -1.52
N GLU A 76 9.87 -1.92 -1.60
CA GLU A 76 10.50 -1.50 -2.86
C GLU A 76 10.75 -2.69 -3.79
N GLY A 77 11.09 -3.86 -3.24
CA GLY A 77 11.20 -5.10 -4.00
C GLY A 77 9.89 -5.53 -4.70
N PHE A 78 8.73 -5.06 -4.22
CA PHE A 78 7.44 -5.25 -4.88
C PHE A 78 7.11 -4.15 -5.92
N GLY A 79 7.98 -3.16 -6.09
CA GLY A 79 7.80 -2.06 -7.04
C GLY A 79 7.28 -0.77 -6.41
N ALA A 80 7.37 -0.61 -5.08
CA ALA A 80 7.06 0.68 -4.47
C ALA A 80 8.11 1.73 -4.84
N GLY A 81 7.67 2.96 -5.05
CA GLY A 81 8.54 4.13 -5.13
C GLY A 81 8.76 4.73 -3.74
N ARG A 82 9.93 5.29 -3.46
CA ARG A 82 10.20 6.03 -2.22
C ARG A 82 10.24 7.52 -2.51
N LEU A 83 9.39 8.30 -1.82
CA LEU A 83 9.33 9.77 -1.99
C LEU A 83 10.27 10.52 -1.05
N THR A 84 10.69 9.88 0.03
CA THR A 84 11.54 10.48 1.08
C THR A 84 12.95 9.91 0.99
N ALA A 85 13.94 10.77 0.77
CA ALA A 85 15.34 10.35 0.66
C ALA A 85 15.89 9.79 1.99
N THR A 86 15.46 10.38 3.10
CA THR A 86 15.76 9.96 4.48
C THR A 86 14.45 9.82 5.25
N PRO A 87 14.39 8.99 6.31
CA PRO A 87 13.18 8.87 7.10
C PRO A 87 12.86 10.21 7.77
N LEU A 88 11.58 10.55 7.79
CA LEU A 88 11.05 11.66 8.57
C LEU A 88 10.94 11.21 10.03
N SER A 89 11.01 12.13 10.99
CA SER A 89 10.92 11.79 12.41
C SER A 89 10.22 12.88 13.20
N GLU A 90 9.23 12.50 14.00
CA GLU A 90 8.39 13.40 14.82
C GLU A 90 7.78 12.59 15.97
N ASP A 91 7.74 13.16 17.17
CA ASP A 91 7.09 12.56 18.35
C ASP A 91 7.45 11.09 18.65
N GLY A 92 8.71 10.72 18.40
CA GLY A 92 9.22 9.35 18.61
C GLY A 92 8.86 8.36 17.50
N TRP A 93 8.14 8.80 16.47
CA TRP A 93 7.88 8.04 15.25
C TRP A 93 8.94 8.33 14.20
N SER A 94 9.24 7.32 13.37
CA SER A 94 10.09 7.44 12.20
C SER A 94 9.44 6.75 11.01
N TRP A 95 9.41 7.41 9.85
CA TRP A 95 8.73 6.85 8.68
C TRP A 95 9.32 7.27 7.35
N HIS A 96 9.10 6.43 6.35
CA HIS A 96 9.24 6.78 4.94
C HIS A 96 7.87 6.90 4.29
N VAL A 97 7.69 7.92 3.44
CA VAL A 97 6.57 7.99 2.49
C VAL A 97 6.97 7.25 1.21
N LEU A 98 6.12 6.30 0.80
CA LEU A 98 6.26 5.50 -0.41
C LEU A 98 5.03 5.69 -1.31
N THR A 99 5.13 5.22 -2.55
CA THR A 99 4.02 5.13 -3.49
C THR A 99 3.85 3.71 -4.00
N ASP A 100 2.61 3.30 -4.20
CA ASP A 100 2.30 2.12 -5.00
C ASP A 100 2.56 2.38 -6.51
N PRO A 101 2.41 1.37 -7.39
CA PRO A 101 2.64 1.54 -8.83
C PRO A 101 1.72 2.54 -9.54
N ASP A 102 0.60 2.94 -8.92
CA ASP A 102 -0.34 3.93 -9.43
C ASP A 102 -0.10 5.33 -8.81
N GLY A 103 0.91 5.46 -7.94
CA GLY A 103 1.32 6.72 -7.31
C GLY A 103 0.57 7.04 -6.02
N ASN A 104 -0.23 6.11 -5.48
CA ASN A 104 -0.92 6.31 -4.21
C ASN A 104 0.08 6.33 -3.05
N GLU A 105 0.06 7.39 -2.24
CA GLU A 105 0.96 7.48 -1.10
C GLU A 105 0.52 6.58 0.06
N PHE A 106 1.50 5.92 0.68
CA PHE A 106 1.38 5.22 1.95
C PHE A 106 2.69 5.35 2.72
N CYS A 107 2.68 5.04 4.01
CA CYS A 107 3.87 5.09 4.85
C CYS A 107 4.24 3.74 5.41
N VAL A 108 5.54 3.52 5.56
CA VAL A 108 6.09 2.50 6.44
C VAL A 108 6.62 3.22 7.65
N ILE A 109 6.14 2.84 8.84
CA ILE A 109 6.38 3.58 10.08
C ILE A 109 6.93 2.65 11.16
N THR A 110 7.80 3.17 12.01
CA THR A 110 8.20 2.55 13.28
C THR A 110 8.15 3.60 14.39
N GLY A 111 7.98 3.16 15.63
CA GLY A 111 7.76 4.04 16.77
C GLY A 111 7.16 3.31 17.98
N PRO A 112 6.94 4.05 19.08
CA PRO A 112 6.53 3.52 20.38
C PRO A 112 5.19 2.78 20.36
#